data_AF-A0A7C2VQS8-F1
#
_entry.id   AF-A0A7C2VQS8-F1
#
_cell.length_a   1.000
_cell.length_b   1.000
_cell.length_c   1.000
_cell.angle_alpha   90.00
_cell.angle_beta   90.00
_cell.angle_gamma   90.00
#
_symmetry.space_group_name_H-M   'P 1'
#
loop_
_entity.id
_entity.type
_entity.pdbx_description
1 polymer ?
#
loop_
_entity_poly.entity_id
_entity_poly.type
_entity_poly.pdbx_seq_one_letter_code
_entity_poly.pdbx_strand_id
1 'polypeptide(L)'
;MPIYEYLCEECGRKSTHLVLRVEGFEPVCKHCGGRRLRRLISRVAVLRSEEERLERLTDPDRWGDLDEGDPRTFARWMKEVGKELGEDVSEEVDQIVEEAIHEAEASSSEDSGEES
;
A
#
# COMPACT_ATOMS: atom_id res chain seq x y z
N MET A 1 7.15 10.57 26.69
CA MET A 1 5.80 11.14 26.92
C MET A 1 4.92 10.68 25.76
N PRO A 2 4.14 9.60 25.92
CA PRO A 2 3.46 9.00 24.78
C PRO A 2 2.33 9.89 24.30
N ILE A 3 2.34 10.16 22.99
CA ILE A 3 1.28 10.85 22.28
C ILE A 3 0.48 9.77 21.55
N TYR A 4 -0.83 9.73 21.79
CA TYR A 4 -1.73 8.81 21.12
C TYR A 4 -2.69 9.57 20.21
N GLU A 5 -2.93 9.00 19.04
CA GLU A 5 -3.89 9.51 18.09
C GLU A 5 -5.17 8.67 18.14
N TYR A 6 -6.31 9.33 17.98
CA TYR A 6 -7.62 8.70 18.00
C TYR A 6 -8.47 9.25 16.86
N LEU A 7 -9.30 8.40 16.25
CA LEU A 7 -10.34 8.79 15.30
C LEU A 7 -11.68 8.79 16.03
N CYS A 8 -12.39 9.90 16.00
CA CYS A 8 -13.75 9.97 16.52
C CYS A 8 -14.72 9.32 15.54
N GLU A 9 -15.51 8.35 16.00
CA GLU A 9 -16.49 7.66 15.15
C GLU A 9 -17.75 8.49 14.91
N GLU A 10 -17.96 9.57 15.68
CA GLU A 10 -19.14 10.43 15.57
C GLU A 10 -18.93 11.60 14.60
N CYS A 11 -17.76 12.24 14.64
CA CYS A 11 -17.45 13.39 13.78
C CYS A 11 -16.38 13.12 12.71
N GLY A 12 -15.77 11.93 12.71
CA GLY A 12 -14.75 11.52 11.75
C GLY A 12 -13.40 12.25 11.89
N ARG A 13 -13.24 13.15 12.88
CA ARG A 13 -12.01 13.93 13.06
C ARG A 13 -11.01 13.20 13.94
N LYS A 14 -9.73 13.42 13.65
CA LYS A 14 -8.61 12.92 14.46
C LYS A 14 -8.38 13.83 15.68
N SER A 15 -8.10 13.22 16.83
CA SER A 15 -7.69 13.90 18.04
C SER A 15 -6.42 13.29 18.62
N THR A 16 -5.49 14.16 19.01
CA THR A 16 -4.20 13.79 19.57
C THR A 16 -4.21 14.01 21.07
N HIS A 17 -3.86 13.00 21.86
CA HIS A 17 -3.88 13.03 23.32
C HIS A 17 -2.49 12.76 23.89
N LEU A 18 -2.03 13.66 24.75
CA LEU A 18 -0.84 13.46 25.55
C LEU A 18 -1.24 12.69 26.80
N VAL A 19 -0.77 11.45 26.95
CA VAL A 19 -1.16 10.58 28.05
C VAL A 19 0.01 10.39 28.99
N LEU A 20 -0.06 10.99 30.18
CA LEU A 20 1.00 10.90 31.19
C LEU A 20 0.95 9.59 31.99
N ARG A 21 -0.25 9.04 32.20
CA ARG A 21 -0.49 7.71 32.77
C ARG A 21 -1.62 7.04 31.99
N VAL A 22 -1.43 5.76 31.67
CA VAL A 22 -2.38 5.01 30.83
C VAL A 22 -3.57 4.50 31.65
N GLU A 23 -3.37 4.26 32.94
CA GLU A 23 -4.40 3.80 33.87
C GLU A 23 -5.51 4.86 34.03
N GLY A 24 -6.75 4.46 33.74
CA GLY A 24 -7.93 5.34 33.87
C GLY A 24 -8.03 6.45 32.81
N PHE A 25 -7.22 6.41 31.75
CA PHE A 25 -7.31 7.39 30.67
C PHE A 25 -8.49 7.08 29.73
N GLU A 26 -9.51 7.93 29.77
CA GLU A 26 -10.64 7.88 28.83
C GLU A 26 -10.50 8.98 27.76
N PRO A 27 -10.30 8.63 26.49
CA PRO A 27 -10.18 9.62 25.43
C PRO A 27 -11.56 10.26 25.13
N VAL A 28 -11.58 11.59 25.01
CA VAL A 28 -12.75 12.37 24.59
C VAL A 28 -12.39 13.17 23.35
N CYS A 29 -13.27 13.19 22.35
CA CYS A 29 -13.00 13.93 21.12
C CYS A 29 -12.87 15.44 21.41
N LYS A 30 -11.74 16.03 21.03
CA LYS A 30 -11.46 17.47 21.16
C LYS A 30 -12.37 18.37 20.30
N HIS A 31 -13.12 17.80 19.36
CA HIS A 31 -13.95 18.54 18.41
C HIS A 31 -15.44 18.51 18.75
N CYS A 32 -15.98 17.34 19.10
CA CYS A 32 -17.41 17.17 19.38
C CYS A 32 -17.74 16.68 20.79
N GLY A 33 -16.74 16.35 21.62
CA GLY A 33 -16.96 15.80 22.96
C GLY A 33 -17.43 14.34 23.00
N GLY A 34 -17.55 13.67 21.85
CA GLY A 34 -17.90 12.25 21.76
C GLY A 34 -16.90 11.36 22.50
N ARG A 35 -17.40 10.23 23.04
CA ARG A 35 -16.60 9.23 23.77
C ARG A 35 -16.30 7.96 22.96
N ARG A 36 -16.94 7.82 21.79
CA ARG A 36 -16.64 6.74 20.83
C ARG A 36 -15.44 7.12 19.98
N LEU A 37 -14.26 6.73 20.45
CA LEU A 37 -13.01 6.94 19.72
C LEU A 37 -12.26 5.62 19.50
N ARG A 38 -11.72 5.48 18.30
CA ARG A 38 -10.82 4.38 17.93
C ARG A 38 -9.38 4.86 17.99
N ARG A 39 -8.52 4.17 18.74
CA ARG A 39 -7.07 4.47 18.74
C ARG A 39 -6.48 4.22 17.35
N LEU A 40 -5.73 5.19 16.84
CA LEU A 40 -4.94 5.06 15.62
C LEU A 40 -3.52 4.67 16.00
N ILE A 41 -2.96 3.72 15.26
CA ILE A 41 -1.55 3.36 15.33
C ILE A 41 -0.90 3.98 14.10
N SER A 42 0.16 4.76 14.32
CA SER A 42 0.91 5.36 13.22
C SER A 42 1.53 4.28 12.33
N ARG A 43 1.64 4.55 11.03
CA ARG A 43 2.42 3.70 10.13
C ARG A 43 3.89 3.82 10.53
N VAL A 44 4.50 2.71 10.90
CA VAL A 44 5.94 2.65 11.17
C VAL A 44 6.69 2.33 9.88
N ALA A 45 7.78 3.04 9.64
CA ALA A 45 8.77 2.64 8.64
C ALA A 45 9.72 1.65 9.31
N VAL A 46 9.84 0.44 8.77
CA VAL A 46 10.80 -0.56 9.25
C VAL A 46 12.07 -0.43 8.42
N LEU A 47 13.18 -0.05 9.07
CA LEU A 47 14.50 -0.08 8.46
C LEU A 47 14.97 -1.54 8.42
N ARG A 48 15.18 -2.06 7.22
CA ARG A 48 15.71 -3.41 6.98
C ARG A 48 17.20 -3.36 6.65
N SER A 49 17.94 -4.39 7.05
CA SER A 49 19.32 -4.60 6.59
C SER A 49 19.35 -4.92 5.10
N GLU A 50 20.51 -4.73 4.45
CA GLU A 50 20.68 -5.10 3.04
C GLU A 50 20.48 -6.60 2.82
N GLU A 51 20.93 -7.44 3.75
CA GLU A 51 20.73 -8.89 3.75
C GLU A 51 19.25 -9.27 3.77
N GLU A 52 18.45 -8.65 4.65
CA GLU A 52 16.99 -8.87 4.68
C GLU A 52 16.28 -8.40 3.40
N ARG A 53 16.80 -7.38 2.70
CA ARG A 53 16.24 -6.96 1.40
C ARG A 53 16.54 -8.01 0.33
N LEU A 54 17.76 -8.55 0.33
CA LEU A 54 18.21 -9.56 -0.63
C LEU A 54 17.47 -10.90 -0.43
N GLU A 55 17.23 -11.30 0.81
CA GLU A 55 16.41 -12.47 1.13
C GLU A 55 14.99 -12.34 0.58
N ARG A 56 14.40 -11.14 0.65
CA ARG A 56 13.05 -10.89 0.12
C ARG A 56 12.97 -10.95 -1.40
N LEU A 57 14.04 -10.57 -2.09
CA LEU A 57 14.13 -10.70 -3.55
C LEU A 57 14.20 -12.17 -4.00
N THR A 58 14.65 -13.06 -3.13
CA THR A 58 14.80 -14.49 -3.44
C THR A 58 13.69 -15.36 -2.84
N ASP A 59 12.70 -14.75 -2.19
CA ASP A 59 11.60 -15.43 -1.50
C ASP A 59 10.56 -15.98 -2.51
N PRO A 60 10.49 -17.30 -2.74
CA PRO A 60 9.58 -17.91 -3.72
C PRO A 60 8.11 -17.71 -3.37
N ASP A 61 7.77 -17.53 -2.09
CA ASP A 61 6.38 -17.33 -1.66
C ASP A 61 5.85 -15.95 -2.08
N ARG A 62 6.75 -14.98 -2.35
CA ARG A 62 6.37 -13.64 -2.85
C ARG A 62 6.17 -13.61 -4.36
N TRP A 63 6.79 -14.56 -5.05
CA TRP A 63 6.79 -14.68 -6.50
C TRP A 63 5.83 -15.77 -7.00
N GLY A 64 5.20 -16.54 -6.10
CA GLY A 64 4.32 -17.65 -6.46
C GLY A 64 3.08 -17.25 -7.27
N ASP A 65 2.64 -16.00 -7.15
CA ASP A 65 1.52 -15.44 -7.91
C ASP A 65 1.99 -14.69 -9.17
N LEU A 66 3.23 -14.88 -9.64
CA LEU A 66 3.70 -14.27 -10.88
C LEU A 66 3.17 -15.03 -12.10
N ASP A 67 2.28 -14.38 -12.85
CA ASP A 67 1.83 -14.82 -14.15
C ASP A 67 2.58 -14.04 -15.23
N GLU A 68 3.37 -14.75 -16.03
CA GLU A 68 4.14 -14.19 -17.15
C GLU A 68 3.23 -13.59 -18.24
N GLY A 69 1.95 -13.99 -18.29
CA GLY A 69 0.97 -13.48 -19.24
C GLY A 69 0.21 -12.23 -18.79
N ASP A 70 0.35 -11.78 -17.54
CA ASP A 70 -0.40 -10.64 -17.00
C ASP A 70 0.51 -9.42 -16.71
N PRO A 71 0.38 -8.32 -17.48
CA PRO A 71 1.19 -7.12 -17.29
C PRO A 71 1.02 -6.50 -15.89
N ARG A 72 -0.13 -6.67 -15.23
CA ARG A 72 -0.37 -6.13 -13.87
C ARG A 72 0.44 -6.87 -12.81
N THR A 73 0.59 -8.18 -13.01
CA THR A 73 1.32 -9.04 -12.10
C THR A 73 2.83 -8.81 -12.26
N PHE A 74 3.31 -8.63 -13.49
CA PHE A 74 4.66 -8.16 -13.79
C PHE A 74 4.93 -6.74 -13.24
N ALA A 75 3.95 -5.83 -13.30
CA ALA A 75 4.07 -4.50 -12.70
C ALA A 75 4.33 -4.57 -11.19
N ARG A 76 3.55 -5.40 -10.50
CA ARG A 76 3.69 -5.62 -9.06
C ARG A 76 5.06 -6.19 -8.71
N TRP A 77 5.59 -7.07 -9.55
CA TRP A 77 6.94 -7.61 -9.44
C TRP A 77 8.01 -6.52 -9.53
N MET A 78 8.03 -5.79 -10.65
CA MET A 78 9.01 -4.72 -10.93
C MET A 78 9.05 -3.68 -9.80
N LYS A 79 7.88 -3.27 -9.31
CA LYS A 79 7.77 -2.29 -8.21
C LYS A 79 8.32 -2.81 -6.89
N GLU A 80 8.09 -4.08 -6.58
CA GLU A 80 8.64 -4.69 -5.36
C GLU A 80 10.16 -4.85 -5.47
N VAL A 81 10.67 -5.23 -6.65
CA VAL A 81 12.12 -5.32 -6.92
C VAL A 81 12.81 -3.96 -6.78
N GLY A 82 12.29 -2.92 -7.45
CA GLY A 82 12.85 -1.56 -7.36
C GLY A 82 12.85 -1.02 -5.93
N LYS A 83 11.77 -1.28 -5.18
CA LYS A 83 11.67 -0.88 -3.78
C LYS A 83 12.72 -1.53 -2.86
N GLU A 84 13.06 -2.80 -3.08
CA GLU A 84 14.12 -3.48 -2.32
C GLU A 84 15.52 -3.01 -2.75
N LEU A 85 15.71 -2.65 -4.03
CA LEU A 85 16.92 -2.00 -4.55
C LEU A 85 17.05 -0.51 -4.15
N GLY A 86 15.97 0.09 -3.64
CA GLY A 86 15.93 1.49 -3.21
C GLY A 86 15.71 2.49 -4.35
N GLU A 87 15.28 2.01 -5.52
CA GLU A 87 14.95 2.80 -6.70
C GLU A 87 13.42 2.95 -6.81
N ASP A 88 12.92 4.18 -6.85
CA ASP A 88 11.48 4.43 -7.04
C ASP A 88 11.13 4.40 -8.53
N VAL A 89 11.01 3.19 -9.06
CA VAL A 89 10.63 2.92 -10.46
C VAL A 89 9.11 2.84 -10.66
N SER A 90 8.31 3.25 -9.67
CA SER A 90 6.86 3.05 -9.70
C SER A 90 6.20 3.74 -10.89
N GLU A 91 6.58 4.98 -11.17
CA GLU A 91 5.97 5.81 -12.22
C GLU A 91 6.31 5.30 -13.63
N GLU A 92 7.52 4.76 -13.82
CA GLU A 92 7.97 4.20 -15.10
C GLU A 92 7.28 2.88 -15.39
N VAL A 93 7.13 2.02 -14.37
CA VAL A 93 6.41 0.75 -14.48
C VAL A 93 4.93 0.98 -14.76
N ASP A 94 4.31 1.96 -14.12
CA ASP A 94 2.89 2.30 -14.35
C ASP A 94 2.63 2.69 -15.81
N GLN A 95 3.52 3.47 -16.42
CA GLN A 95 3.41 3.87 -17.83
C GLN A 95 3.51 2.67 -18.79
N ILE A 96 4.52 1.82 -18.59
CA ILE A 96 4.75 0.62 -19.44
C ILE A 96 3.53 -0.31 -19.40
N VAL A 97 2.90 -0.45 -18.24
CA VAL A 97 1.76 -1.34 -18.03
C VAL A 97 0.49 -0.76 -18.65
N GLU A 98 0.28 0.55 -18.53
CA GLU A 98 -0.83 1.24 -19.19
C GLU A 98 -0.74 1.11 -20.72
N GLU A 99 0.46 1.26 -21.29
CA GLU A 99 0.73 1.05 -22.71
C GLU A 99 0.44 -0.40 -23.14
N ALA A 100 0.95 -1.40 -22.41
CA ALA A 100 0.74 -2.81 -22.71
C ALA A 100 -0.75 -3.23 -22.64
N ILE A 101 -1.52 -2.68 -21.69
CA ILE A 101 -2.96 -2.91 -21.58
C ILE A 101 -3.69 -2.30 -22.78
N HIS A 102 -3.33 -1.07 -23.16
CA HIS A 102 -3.93 -0.39 -24.29
C HIS A 102 -3.65 -1.11 -25.63
N GLU A 103 -2.45 -1.65 -25.81
CA GLU A 103 -2.10 -2.49 -26.97
C GLU A 103 -2.87 -3.82 -26.99
N ALA A 104 -3.01 -4.48 -25.83
CA ALA A 104 -3.79 -5.69 -25.72
C ALA A 104 -5.28 -5.45 -26.04
N GLU A 105 -5.86 -4.34 -25.55
CA GLU A 105 -7.24 -3.94 -25.88
C GLU A 105 -7.40 -3.60 -27.36
N ALA A 106 -6.44 -2.90 -27.98
CA ALA A 106 -6.44 -2.61 -29.41
C ALA A 106 -6.39 -3.91 -30.25
N SER A 107 -5.51 -4.86 -29.90
CA SER A 107 -5.38 -6.13 -30.62
C SER A 107 -6.61 -7.04 -30.48
N SER A 108 -7.32 -6.97 -29.36
CA SER A 108 -8.59 -7.72 -29.16
C SER A 108 -9.77 -7.18 -29.97
N SER A 109 -9.68 -5.94 -30.48
CA SER A 109 -10.71 -5.33 -31.32
C SER A 109 -10.58 -5.67 -32.81
N GLU A 110 -9.41 -6.13 -33.24
CA GLU A 110 -9.10 -6.43 -34.65
C GLU A 110 -9.44 -7.89 -35.04
N ASP A 111 -9.55 -8.81 -34.07
CA ASP A 111 -9.86 -10.24 -34.30
C ASP A 111 -11.37 -10.53 -34.46
N SER A 112 -12.24 -9.53 -34.30
CA SER A 112 -13.71 -9.70 -34.43
C SER A 112 -14.28 -9.39 -35.83
N GLY A 113 -13.42 -9.25 -36.85
CA GLY A 113 -13.76 -8.68 -38.16
C GLY A 113 -13.61 -9.56 -39.40
N GLU A 114 -13.35 -10.87 -39.30
CA GLU A 114 -13.21 -11.76 -40.47
C GLU A 114 -13.87 -13.14 -40.28
N GLU A 115 -15.20 -13.18 -40.30
CA GLU A 115 -15.95 -14.37 -40.71
C GLU A 115 -17.30 -13.96 -41.33
N SER A 116 -17.34 -13.76 -42.66
CA SER A 116 -18.52 -13.87 -43.55
C SER A 116 -18.13 -13.89 -45.02
#